data_AF-A0A259KM92-F1
#
_entry.id   AF-A0A259KM92-F1
#
_cell.length_a   1.000
_cell.length_b   1.000
_cell.length_c   1.000
_cell.angle_alpha   90.00
_cell.angle_beta   90.00
_cell.angle_gamma   90.00
#
_symmetry.space_group_name_H-M   'P 1'
#
loop_
_entity.id
_entity.type
_entity.pdbx_description
1 polymer ?
#
loop_
_entity_poly.entity_id
_entity_poly.type
_entity_poly.pdbx_seq_one_letter_code
_entity_poly.pdbx_strand_id
1 'polypeptide(L)' 'MEECLKSGGRSPATTKEKEPADPVKKSESGICHDKASANYSSTNKFTPYRTMEECLKSGGKPVKK' A
#
# COMPACT_ATOMS: atom_id res chain seq x y z
N MET A 1 -34.51 29.59 2.23
CA MET A 1 -35.24 28.47 2.87
C MET A 1 -35.81 27.63 1.77
N GLU A 2 -35.91 26.32 1.97
CA GLU A 2 -36.32 25.30 0.99
C GLU A 2 -35.16 24.90 0.06
N GLU A 3 -34.32 23.95 0.50
CA GLU A 3 -34.49 22.50 0.28
C GLU A 3 -34.20 22.12 -1.17
N CYS A 4 -32.98 21.62 -1.44
CA CYS A 4 -32.61 20.62 -2.45
C CYS A 4 -31.09 20.62 -2.72
N LEU A 5 -30.27 20.17 -1.77
CA LEU A 5 -29.02 19.41 -2.04
C LEU A 5 -28.86 18.30 -0.98
N LYS A 6 -29.99 17.64 -0.73
CA LYS A 6 -30.07 16.29 -0.19
C LYS A 6 -29.23 15.39 -1.12
N SER A 7 -28.38 14.54 -0.53
CA SER A 7 -27.80 13.36 -1.18
C SER A 7 -26.71 13.62 -2.22
N GLY A 8 -25.47 13.76 -1.74
CA GLY A 8 -24.27 13.61 -2.54
C GLY A 8 -23.13 13.18 -1.65
N GLY A 9 -23.16 11.92 -1.20
CA GLY A 9 -22.19 11.36 -0.27
C GLY A 9 -20.76 11.57 -0.77
N ARG A 10 -19.98 12.38 -0.05
CA ARG A 10 -18.53 12.31 -0.10
C ARG A 10 -18.08 11.16 0.80
N SER A 11 -18.37 9.95 0.33
CA SER A 11 -17.52 8.79 0.64
C SER A 11 -16.13 9.07 0.05
N PRO A 12 -15.08 8.59 0.72
CA PRO A 12 -13.80 9.27 0.79
C PRO A 12 -13.14 9.39 -0.57
N ALA A 13 -12.41 10.49 -0.76
CA ALA A 13 -11.38 10.59 -1.79
C ALA A 13 -10.32 9.51 -1.52
N THR A 14 -10.57 8.31 -2.02
CA THR A 14 -9.56 7.28 -2.26
C THR A 14 -9.69 6.81 -3.71
N THR A 15 -9.70 7.75 -4.65
CA THR A 15 -9.23 7.42 -5.98
C THR A 15 -7.70 7.57 -5.98
N LYS A 16 -7.06 6.52 -5.48
CA LYS A 16 -5.71 6.12 -5.88
C LYS A 16 -5.90 4.85 -6.70
N GLU A 17 -6.64 4.99 -7.80
CA GLU A 17 -6.58 4.04 -8.89
C GLU A 17 -5.19 4.19 -9.53
N LYS A 18 -4.28 3.32 -9.12
CA LYS A 18 -3.13 2.94 -9.93
C LYS A 18 -2.91 1.44 -9.76
N GLU A 19 -3.62 0.69 -10.60
CA GLU A 19 -3.26 -0.65 -11.10
C GLU A 19 -3.00 -1.71 -10.01
N PRO A 20 -2.68 -2.99 -10.31
CA PRO A 20 -2.62 -4.01 -9.26
C PRO A 20 -1.60 -3.53 -8.23
N ALA A 21 -2.06 -3.24 -7.01
CA ALA A 21 -1.19 -2.95 -5.89
C ALA A 21 -0.36 -4.21 -5.66
N ASP A 22 0.75 -4.28 -6.36
CA ASP A 22 1.62 -5.43 -6.34
C ASP A 22 2.10 -5.59 -4.89
N PRO A 23 1.99 -6.80 -4.33
CA PRO A 23 2.08 -6.97 -2.90
C PRO A 23 3.49 -6.62 -2.43
N VAL A 24 3.60 -5.74 -1.45
CA VAL A 24 4.88 -5.33 -0.85
C VAL A 24 5.48 -6.50 -0.09
N LYS A 25 6.72 -6.84 -0.37
CA LYS A 25 7.44 -7.92 0.30
C LYS A 25 8.28 -7.38 1.43
N LYS A 26 8.01 -7.79 2.67
CA LYS A 26 8.88 -7.52 3.81
C LYS A 26 9.96 -8.60 3.90
N SER A 27 11.23 -8.22 3.76
CA SER A 27 12.36 -9.11 4.04
C SER A 27 12.47 -9.39 5.55
N GLU A 28 13.19 -10.45 5.93
CA GLU A 28 13.45 -10.80 7.33
C GLU A 28 14.09 -9.66 8.15
N SER A 29 14.86 -8.79 7.48
CA SER A 29 15.44 -7.57 8.07
C SER A 29 14.40 -6.49 8.41
N GLY A 30 13.12 -6.78 8.17
CA GLY A 30 12.01 -5.86 8.39
C GLY A 30 11.94 -4.73 7.37
N ILE A 31 12.41 -4.92 6.14
CA ILE A 31 12.39 -3.91 5.07
C ILE A 31 11.30 -4.24 4.05
N CYS A 32 10.42 -3.26 3.77
CA CYS A 32 9.29 -3.33 2.85
C CYS A 32 9.73 -3.02 1.42
N HIS A 33 9.91 -4.05 0.60
CA HIS A 33 10.21 -3.96 -0.83
C HIS A 33 8.94 -3.97 -1.68
N ASP A 34 8.72 -2.90 -2.45
CA ASP A 34 7.69 -2.87 -3.49
C ASP A 34 8.15 -3.62 -4.76
N LYS A 35 7.23 -4.01 -5.66
CA LYS A 35 7.59 -4.64 -6.96
C LYS A 35 8.49 -3.76 -7.83
N ALA A 36 8.49 -2.44 -7.62
CA ALA A 36 9.43 -1.53 -8.26
C ALA A 36 10.89 -1.71 -7.77
N SER A 37 11.13 -2.53 -6.73
CA SER A 37 12.46 -2.77 -6.19
C SER A 37 13.16 -3.92 -6.91
N ALA A 38 14.40 -3.72 -7.34
CA ALA A 38 15.20 -4.75 -8.00
C ALA A 38 15.35 -6.05 -7.16
N ASN A 39 15.33 -5.93 -5.84
CA ASN A 39 15.45 -7.06 -4.91
C ASN A 39 14.12 -7.80 -4.64
N TYR A 40 13.00 -7.39 -5.23
CA TYR A 40 11.68 -8.01 -5.00
C TYR A 40 11.63 -9.50 -5.34
N SER A 41 12.33 -9.91 -6.40
CA SER A 41 12.38 -11.30 -6.87
C SER A 41 13.50 -12.11 -6.24
N SER A 42 14.49 -11.44 -5.63
CA SER A 42 15.67 -12.09 -5.02
C SER A 42 15.45 -12.46 -3.57
N THR A 43 14.52 -11.80 -2.88
CA THR A 43 14.15 -12.20 -1.52
C THR A 43 13.35 -13.50 -1.58
N ASN A 44 13.91 -14.58 -1.02
CA ASN A 44 13.25 -15.88 -0.87
C ASN A 44 12.52 -16.02 0.48
N LYS A 45 12.95 -15.28 1.50
CA LYS A 45 12.34 -15.25 2.83
C LYS A 45 11.67 -13.88 3.03
N PHE A 46 10.46 -13.74 2.50
CA PHE A 46 9.68 -12.52 2.66
C PHE A 46 8.24 -12.80 3.06
N THR A 47 7.61 -11.79 3.63
CA THR A 47 6.18 -11.74 3.88
C THR A 47 5.52 -10.78 2.89
N PRO A 48 4.61 -11.25 2.00
CA PRO A 48 3.86 -10.38 1.11
C PRO A 48 2.76 -9.63 1.88
N TYR A 49 2.59 -8.35 1.59
CA TYR A 49 1.57 -7.44 2.14
C TYR A 49 0.78 -6.82 1.01
N ARG A 50 -0.50 -6.49 1.22
CA ARG A 50 -1.32 -5.83 0.18
C ARG A 50 -0.83 -4.43 -0.16
N THR A 51 -0.25 -3.71 0.80
CA THR A 51 0.19 -2.32 0.61
C THR A 51 1.43 -2.01 1.43
N MET A 52 2.13 -0.91 1.07
CA MET A 52 3.23 -0.37 1.87
C MET A 52 2.75 -0.03 3.29
N GLU A 53 1.52 0.49 3.42
CA GLU A 53 0.95 0.86 4.71
C GLU A 53 0.77 -0.35 5.65
N GLU A 54 0.31 -1.49 5.14
CA GLU A 54 0.25 -2.72 5.94
C GLU A 54 1.63 -3.22 6.35
N CYS A 55 2.61 -3.15 5.44
CA CYS A 55 3.98 -3.54 5.75
C CYS A 55 4.59 -2.66 6.86
N LEU A 56 4.37 -1.34 6.79
CA LEU A 56 4.77 -0.38 7.82
C LEU A 56 4.08 -0.66 9.16
N LYS A 57 2.78 -0.93 9.13
CA LYS A 57 1.97 -1.23 10.32
C LYS A 57 2.35 -2.55 10.99
N SER A 58 2.87 -3.50 10.20
CA SER A 58 3.45 -4.76 10.69
C SER A 58 4.87 -4.58 11.27
N GLY A 59 5.37 -3.34 11.42
CA GLY A 59 6.71 -3.04 11.92
C GLY A 59 7.81 -3.15 10.85
N GLY A 60 7.44 -3.10 9.57
CA GLY A 60 8.38 -2.96 8.48
C GLY A 60 8.85 -1.51 8.28
N LYS A 61 10.03 -1.34 7.70
CA LYS A 61 10.62 -0.06 7.33
C LYS A 61 10.52 0.10 5.82
N PRO A 62 10.16 1.28 5.29
CA PRO A 62 10.13 1.49 3.85
C PRO A 62 11.56 1.44 3.31
N VAL A 63 11.76 0.88 2.10
CA VAL A 63 13.04 1.11 1.40
C VAL A 63 13.13 2.61 1.14
N LYS A 64 14.17 3.25 1.67
CA LYS A 64 14.50 4.62 1.28
C LYS A 64 15.17 4.50 -0.08
N LYS A 65 14.54 5.11 -1.07
CA LYS A 65 15.04 5.17 -2.45
C LYS A 65 16.25 6.09 -2.53
#